data_AF-A0A316BND5-F1
#
_entry.id   AF-A0A316BND5-F1
#
_cell.length_a   1.000
_cell.length_b   1.000
_cell.length_c   1.000
_cell.angle_alpha   90.00
_cell.angle_beta   90.00
_cell.angle_gamma   90.00
#
_symmetry.space_group_name_H-M   'P 1'
#
loop_
_entity.id
_entity.type
_entity.pdbx_description
1 polymer ?
#
loop_
_entity_poly.entity_id
_entity_poly.type
_entity_poly.pdbx_seq_one_letter_code
_entity_poly.pdbx_strand_id
1 'polypeptide(L)'
;MAEQESRLERARIHRALSRPTLLFGADRELVLITGLAAVILIFVVLTMVSAALGFAIWIVVVGLLRMMAKADPLMRKVYLRHIRYRSYYRPTSTPWRKY
;
A
#
# COMPACT_ATOMS: atom_id res chain seq x y z
N MET A 1 -33.18 -41.67 14.70
CA MET A 1 -32.41 -40.97 13.64
C MET A 1 -31.63 -39.89 14.35
N ALA A 2 -30.33 -40.12 14.58
CA ALA A 2 -29.51 -39.23 15.40
C ALA A 2 -28.97 -38.09 14.54
N GLU A 3 -29.30 -36.85 14.90
CA GLU A 3 -28.70 -35.65 14.33
C GLU A 3 -27.21 -35.67 14.66
N GLN A 4 -26.35 -35.78 13.65
CA GLN A 4 -24.92 -35.57 13.80
C GLN A 4 -24.71 -34.09 14.14
N GLU A 5 -24.41 -33.80 15.40
CA GLU A 5 -23.90 -32.49 15.80
C GLU A 5 -22.65 -32.18 14.96
N SER A 6 -22.79 -31.24 14.03
CA SER A 6 -21.70 -30.77 13.19
C SER A 6 -20.67 -30.06 14.07
N ARG A 7 -19.65 -30.79 14.52
CA ARG A 7 -18.50 -30.24 15.26
C ARG A 7 -17.79 -29.24 14.35
N LEU A 8 -18.10 -27.95 14.52
CA LEU A 8 -17.41 -26.85 13.87
C LEU A 8 -15.92 -26.91 14.20
N GLU A 9 -15.09 -27.30 13.23
CA GLU A 9 -13.65 -27.29 13.37
C GLU A 9 -13.15 -25.84 13.50
N ARG A 10 -12.59 -25.51 14.67
CA ARG A 10 -11.99 -24.21 14.93
C ARG A 10 -10.53 -24.21 14.51
N ALA A 11 -10.25 -23.73 13.31
CA ALA A 11 -8.88 -23.45 12.87
C ALA A 11 -8.36 -22.16 13.53
N ARG A 12 -7.15 -22.20 14.13
CA ARG A 12 -6.46 -20.99 14.61
C ARG A 12 -5.92 -20.21 13.42
N ILE A 13 -6.59 -19.11 13.07
CA ILE A 13 -6.07 -18.16 12.08
C ILE A 13 -4.92 -17.40 12.72
N HIS A 14 -3.71 -17.64 12.23
CA HIS A 14 -2.51 -16.98 12.73
C HIS A 14 -2.46 -15.53 12.22
N ARG A 15 -2.51 -14.58 13.16
CA ARG A 15 -2.53 -13.13 12.91
C ARG A 15 -1.29 -12.61 12.17
N ALA A 16 -0.24 -13.42 12.02
CA ALA A 16 0.92 -13.12 11.19
C ALA A 16 0.58 -13.09 9.69
N LEU A 17 -0.42 -13.86 9.25
CA LEU A 17 -0.79 -13.95 7.84
C LEU A 17 -1.61 -12.75 7.34
N SER A 18 -2.29 -12.03 8.24
CA SER A 18 -3.14 -10.90 7.89
C SER A 18 -2.48 -9.53 8.09
N ARG A 19 -1.33 -9.47 8.78
CA ARG A 19 -0.63 -8.20 9.01
C ARG A 19 0.09 -7.76 7.74
N PRO A 20 -0.20 -6.57 7.20
CA PRO A 20 0.59 -6.02 6.10
C PRO A 20 2.05 -5.87 6.58
N THR A 21 2.98 -6.30 5.74
CA THR A 21 4.42 -6.18 5.97
C THR A 21 4.87 -4.76 5.64
N LEU A 22 4.84 -3.87 6.62
CA LEU A 22 5.41 -2.52 6.51
C LEU A 22 6.94 -2.58 6.68
N LEU A 23 7.67 -1.80 5.88
CA LEU A 23 9.12 -1.66 5.97
C LEU A 23 9.45 -0.25 6.49
N PHE A 24 10.24 -0.15 7.56
CA PHE A 24 10.52 1.11 8.26
C PHE A 24 9.29 1.89 8.74
N GLY A 25 8.15 1.21 8.92
CA GLY A 25 6.88 1.84 9.29
C GLY A 25 6.18 2.57 8.14
N ALA A 26 6.60 2.33 6.89
CA ALA A 26 5.95 2.78 5.67
C ALA A 26 5.76 1.63 4.67
N ASP A 27 5.04 1.89 3.58
CA ASP A 27 4.86 0.93 2.49
C ASP A 27 6.21 0.61 1.84
N ARG A 28 6.61 -0.66 1.87
CA ARG A 28 7.88 -1.18 1.31
C ARG A 28 8.19 -0.63 -0.07
N GLU A 29 7.24 -0.74 -0.98
CA GLU A 29 7.44 -0.39 -2.39
C GLU A 29 7.64 1.11 -2.59
N LEU A 30 6.93 1.95 -1.82
CA LEU A 30 7.08 3.41 -1.91
C LEU A 30 8.45 3.85 -1.37
N VAL A 31 8.89 3.28 -0.25
CA VAL A 31 10.22 3.57 0.30
C VAL A 31 11.32 3.13 -0.67
N LEU A 32 11.19 1.95 -1.29
CA LEU A 32 12.18 1.47 -2.27
C LEU A 32 12.22 2.35 -3.53
N ILE A 33 11.07 2.74 -4.08
CA ILE A 33 11.01 3.58 -5.28
C ILE A 33 11.60 4.97 -5.00
N THR A 34 11.23 5.58 -3.86
CA THR A 34 11.75 6.91 -3.48
C THR A 34 13.24 6.87 -3.15
N GLY A 35 13.73 5.81 -2.51
CA GLY A 35 15.17 5.59 -2.31
C GLY A 35 15.93 5.42 -3.61
N LEU A 36 15.41 4.62 -4.55
CA LEU A 36 16.00 4.49 -5.87
C LEU A 36 16.03 5.84 -6.61
N ALA A 37 14.93 6.59 -6.60
CA ALA A 37 14.86 7.90 -7.22
C ALA A 37 15.86 8.90 -6.60
N ALA A 38 16.02 8.88 -5.28
CA ALA A 38 17.01 9.71 -4.58
C ALA A 38 18.44 9.35 -4.98
N VAL A 39 18.76 8.05 -5.06
CA VAL A 39 20.08 7.58 -5.53
C VAL A 39 20.32 8.07 -6.96
N ILE A 40 19.36 7.89 -7.87
CA ILE A 40 19.46 8.36 -9.25
C ILE A 40 19.70 9.88 -9.29
N LEU A 41 18.96 10.66 -8.51
CA LEU A 41 19.10 12.12 -8.44
C LEU A 41 20.52 12.54 -8.04
N ILE A 42 21.12 11.85 -7.05
CA ILE A 42 22.49 12.11 -6.58
C ILE A 42 23.50 11.79 -7.70
N PHE A 43 23.34 10.65 -8.37
CA PHE A 43 24.23 10.21 -9.45
C PHE A 43 24.12 11.03 -10.74
N VAL A 44 22.95 11.62 -11.04
CA VAL A 44 22.78 12.45 -12.24
C VAL A 44 23.57 13.75 -12.15
N VAL A 45 23.63 14.36 -10.97
CA VAL A 45 24.26 15.69 -10.82
C VAL A 45 25.72 15.61 -10.36
N LEU A 46 26.13 14.56 -9.64
CA LEU A 46 27.51 14.32 -9.19
C LEU A 46 28.17 15.48 -8.40
N THR A 47 27.40 16.45 -7.91
CA THR A 47 27.91 17.55 -7.06
C THR A 47 27.66 17.27 -5.58
N MET A 48 28.56 17.76 -4.72
CA MET A 48 28.42 17.62 -3.26
C MET A 48 27.13 18.26 -2.73
N VAL A 49 26.71 19.37 -3.34
CA VAL A 49 25.46 20.07 -2.98
C VAL A 49 24.24 19.22 -3.34
N SER A 50 24.24 18.57 -4.49
CA SER A 50 23.15 17.67 -4.90
C SER A 50 23.08 16.40 -4.06
N ALA A 51 24.23 15.89 -3.59
CA ALA A 51 24.25 14.78 -2.63
C ALA A 51 23.55 15.17 -1.32
N ALA A 52 23.88 16.34 -0.75
CA ALA A 52 23.26 16.83 0.46
C ALA A 52 21.75 17.11 0.28
N LEU A 53 21.37 17.78 -0.83
CA LEU A 53 19.98 18.06 -1.14
C LEU A 53 19.17 16.79 -1.42
N GLY A 54 19.72 15.84 -2.18
CA GLY A 54 19.08 14.57 -2.47
C GLY A 54 18.82 13.75 -1.20
N PHE A 55 19.80 13.72 -0.29
CA PHE A 55 19.64 13.04 0.99
C PHE A 55 18.61 13.75 1.90
N ALA A 56 18.64 15.08 1.96
CA ALA A 56 17.67 15.86 2.73
C ALA A 56 16.23 15.65 2.21
N ILE A 57 16.03 15.74 0.89
CA ILE A 57 14.74 15.48 0.25
C ILE A 57 14.29 14.05 0.53
N TRP A 58 15.18 13.06 0.43
CA TRP A 58 14.85 11.68 0.69
C TRP A 58 14.36 11.44 2.12
N ILE A 59 15.02 12.03 3.13
CA ILE A 59 14.58 11.94 4.53
C ILE A 59 13.18 12.55 4.69
N VAL A 60 12.93 13.72 4.09
CA VAL A 60 11.61 14.38 4.16
C VAL A 60 10.53 13.49 3.55
N VAL A 61 10.79 12.94 2.35
CA VAL A 61 9.84 12.05 1.66
C VAL A 61 9.58 10.78 2.47
N VAL A 62 10.60 10.15 3.04
CA VAL A 62 10.44 8.96 3.90
C VAL A 62 9.66 9.32 5.17
N GLY A 63 9.90 10.49 5.76
CA GLY A 63 9.14 11.00 6.91
C GLY A 63 7.65 11.16 6.61
N LEU A 64 7.32 11.73 5.45
CA LEU A 64 5.93 11.87 4.99
C LEU A 64 5.28 10.51 4.73
N LEU A 65 5.98 9.58 4.07
CA LEU A 65 5.47 8.22 3.84
C LEU A 65 5.22 7.47 5.15
N ARG A 66 6.08 7.68 6.16
CA ARG A 66 5.90 7.11 7.50
C ARG A 66 4.67 7.70 8.21
N MET A 67 4.42 8.99 8.07
CA MET A 67 3.21 9.62 8.61
C MET A 67 1.94 9.07 7.94
N MET A 68 1.95 8.91 6.61
CA MET A 68 0.82 8.33 5.87
C MET A 68 0.54 6.89 6.30
N ALA A 69 1.57 6.06 6.40
CA ALA A 69 1.43 4.67 6.81
C ALA A 69 0.98 4.50 8.28
N LYS A 70 1.30 5.48 9.14
CA LYS A 70 0.76 5.53 10.51
C LYS A 70 -0.75 5.82 10.54
N ALA A 71 -1.25 6.58 9.56
CA ALA A 71 -2.68 6.89 9.44
C ALA A 71 -3.47 5.73 8.84
N ASP A 72 -3.00 5.16 7.72
CA ASP A 72 -3.61 3.99 7.11
C ASP A 72 -2.56 3.14 6.35
N PRO A 73 -2.24 1.92 6.80
CA PRO A 73 -1.29 1.04 6.12
C PRO A 73 -1.84 0.43 4.82
N LEU A 74 -3.14 0.56 4.53
CA LEU A 74 -3.77 0.04 3.30
C LEU A 74 -4.16 1.15 2.32
N MET A 75 -3.83 2.42 2.64
CA MET A 75 -4.23 3.61 1.89
C MET A 75 -3.90 3.49 0.40
N ARG A 76 -2.72 2.98 0.05
CA ARG A 76 -2.32 2.74 -1.34
C ARG A 76 -3.26 1.78 -2.07
N LYS A 77 -3.64 0.65 -1.46
CA LYS A 77 -4.49 -0.36 -2.11
C LYS A 77 -5.89 0.20 -2.35
N VAL A 78 -6.41 0.97 -1.39
CA VAL A 78 -7.69 1.67 -1.52
C VAL A 78 -7.61 2.73 -2.61
N TYR A 79 -6.52 3.52 -2.65
CA TYR A 79 -6.31 4.56 -3.65
C TYR A 79 -6.20 4.01 -5.08
N LEU A 80 -5.41 2.96 -5.29
CA LEU A 80 -5.29 2.29 -6.59
C LEU A 80 -6.63 1.71 -7.06
N ARG A 81 -7.44 1.21 -6.13
CA ARG A 81 -8.79 0.75 -6.41
C ARG A 81 -9.73 1.92 -6.74
N HIS A 82 -9.62 3.01 -6.00
CA HIS A 82 -10.40 4.23 -6.22
C HIS A 82 -10.16 4.82 -7.62
N ILE A 83 -8.90 4.90 -8.06
CA ILE A 83 -8.56 5.36 -9.42
C ILE A 83 -9.20 4.49 -10.51
N ARG A 84 -9.34 3.18 -10.26
CA ARG A 84 -9.93 2.25 -11.23
C ARG A 84 -11.45 2.40 -11.32
N TYR A 85 -12.09 2.95 -10.29
CA TYR A 85 -13.53 3.12 -10.28
C TYR A 85 -13.95 4.27 -11.19
N ARG A 86 -15.01 4.05 -11.97
CA ARG A 86 -15.65 5.13 -12.73
C ARG A 86 -16.33 6.11 -11.78
N SER A 87 -16.37 7.38 -12.18
CA SER A 87 -17.08 8.45 -11.47
C SER A 87 -18.58 8.15 -11.33
N TYR A 88 -19.17 7.42 -12.28
CA TYR A 88 -20.56 7.00 -12.23
C TYR A 88 -20.70 5.54 -12.63
N TYR A 89 -21.24 4.73 -11.72
CA TYR A 89 -21.74 3.40 -12.00
C TYR A 89 -23.25 3.49 -12.13
N ARG A 90 -23.80 3.06 -13.27
CA ARG A 90 -25.25 2.95 -13.42
C ARG A 90 -25.77 1.92 -12.41
N PRO A 91 -26.91 2.16 -11.75
CA PRO A 91 -27.55 1.19 -10.87
C PRO A 91 -28.20 0.10 -11.75
N THR A 92 -27.38 -0.77 -12.32
CA THR A 92 -27.85 -1.94 -13.07
C THR A 92 -27.80 -3.13 -12.13
N SER A 93 -28.97 -3.67 -11.79
CA SER A 93 -29.10 -4.84 -10.90
C SER A 93 -28.60 -6.15 -11.51
N THR A 94 -28.42 -6.21 -12.83
CA THR A 94 -28.04 -7.44 -13.54
C THR A 94 -26.89 -7.24 -14.55
N PRO A 95 -25.86 -8.12 -14.56
CA PRO A 95 -24.73 -8.03 -15.50
C PRO A 95 -25.12 -8.18 -16.98
N TRP A 96 -26.32 -8.69 -17.26
CA TRP A 96 -26.75 -9.15 -18.58
C TRP A 96 -27.63 -8.17 -19.34
N ARG A 97 -27.98 -7.01 -18.75
CA ARG A 97 -28.86 -6.04 -19.40
C ARG A 97 -28.08 -5.20 -20.40
N LYS A 98 -28.21 -5.52 -21.69
CA LYS A 98 -27.75 -4.65 -22.79
C LYS A 98 -28.75 -3.51 -22.99
N TYR A 99 -28.48 -2.41 -22.28
CA TYR A 99 -29.19 -1.12 -22.34
C TYR A 99 -30.65 -1.13 -21.87
#